data_AF-A0A368SZL1-F1
#
_entry.id   AF-A0A368SZL1-F1
#
_cell.length_a   1.000
_cell.length_b   1.000
_cell.length_c   1.000
_cell.angle_alpha   90.00
_cell.angle_beta   90.00
_cell.angle_gamma   90.00
#
_symmetry.space_group_name_H-M   'P 1'
#
loop_
_entity.id
_entity.type
_entity.pdbx_description
1 polymer ?
#
loop_
_entity_poly.entity_id
_entity_poly.type
_entity_poly.pdbx_seq_one_letter_code
_entity_poly.pdbx_strand_id
1 'polypeptide(L)'
;MPIRPANLATMSAAIAGAVSSAAPDQAGRGPVTVVYASGHHQTVEGLGRRALESGEGGVVAVRADSGTRYVLFADAALPPGGRDRTLHSGAGPVSFATPVRAGAIALGRLPRTHGVR
;
A
#
# COMPACT_ATOMS: atom_id res chain seq x y z
N MET A 1 0.93 -34.59 51.75
CA MET A 1 1.31 -34.57 50.32
C MET A 1 0.12 -34.10 49.50
N PRO A 2 0.11 -32.86 48.97
CA PRO A 2 -0.90 -32.45 48.00
C PRO A 2 -0.33 -31.79 46.71
N ILE A 3 -0.85 -32.27 45.57
CA ILE A 3 -1.21 -31.63 44.29
C ILE A 3 -0.22 -30.64 43.62
N ARG A 4 0.36 -31.06 42.48
CA ARG A 4 0.74 -30.20 41.32
C ARG A 4 -0.43 -30.24 40.31
N PRO A 5 -0.77 -29.19 39.53
CA PRO A 5 0.13 -28.60 38.52
C PRO A 5 -0.01 -27.07 38.29
N ALA A 6 1.13 -26.35 38.27
CA ALA A 6 1.20 -24.99 37.74
C ALA A 6 1.36 -25.07 36.21
N ASN A 7 0.24 -24.99 35.51
CA ASN A 7 0.19 -24.87 34.06
C ASN A 7 -0.57 -23.59 33.70
N LEU A 8 -0.19 -22.98 32.57
CA LEU A 8 -0.83 -21.83 31.90
C LEU A 8 -0.34 -20.42 32.31
N ALA A 9 0.97 -20.18 32.15
CA ALA A 9 1.44 -18.84 31.79
C ALA A 9 1.13 -18.58 30.30
N THR A 10 -0.15 -18.38 29.99
CA THR A 10 -0.57 -17.71 28.76
C THR A 10 -0.45 -16.22 29.02
N MET A 11 0.44 -15.51 28.33
CA MET A 11 0.15 -14.15 27.90
C MET A 11 1.11 -13.71 26.80
N SER A 12 0.48 -13.36 25.69
CA SER A 12 0.99 -13.02 24.38
C SER A 12 2.09 -11.97 24.39
N ALA A 13 3.25 -12.29 23.81
CA ALA A 13 4.29 -11.30 23.52
C ALA A 13 3.79 -10.35 22.42
N ALA A 14 3.52 -9.10 22.81
CA ALA A 14 3.19 -8.01 21.91
C ALA A 14 4.40 -7.69 21.01
N ILE A 15 4.28 -7.97 19.72
CA ILE A 15 5.24 -7.48 18.72
C ILE A 15 4.83 -6.04 18.40
N ALA A 16 5.30 -5.09 19.20
CA ALA A 16 5.11 -3.66 18.98
C ALA A 16 6.46 -2.95 18.96
N GLY A 17 6.88 -2.57 17.75
CA GLY A 17 7.66 -1.35 17.49
C GLY A 17 9.11 -1.33 17.99
N ALA A 18 10.03 -1.97 17.26
CA ALA A 18 11.45 -1.61 17.34
C ALA A 18 12.19 -1.91 16.03
N VAL A 19 11.80 -1.23 14.95
CA VAL A 19 12.67 -0.97 13.79
C VAL A 19 12.55 0.51 13.42
N SER A 20 12.98 1.39 14.32
CA SER A 20 13.33 2.76 13.98
C SER A 20 14.84 2.92 14.10
N SER A 21 15.54 2.50 13.04
CA SER A 21 16.82 3.10 12.68
C SER A 21 17.10 2.79 11.21
N ALA A 22 16.59 3.64 10.32
CA ALA A 22 17.07 3.72 8.95
C ALA A 22 17.11 5.20 8.52
N ALA A 23 18.23 5.54 7.91
CA ALA A 23 18.80 6.85 7.68
C ALA A 23 17.91 7.89 6.96
N PRO A 24 18.23 9.20 7.08
CA PRO A 24 17.53 10.27 6.38
C PRO A 24 17.99 10.36 4.91
N ASP A 25 17.38 9.54 4.02
CA ASP A 25 17.31 9.78 2.56
C ASP A 25 16.17 8.98 1.88
N GLN A 26 15.10 8.65 2.60
CA GLN A 26 13.95 7.88 2.07
C GLN A 26 12.65 8.70 1.95
N ALA A 27 12.72 10.03 2.05
CA ALA A 27 11.54 10.90 1.94
C ALA A 27 10.80 10.67 0.60
N GLY A 28 9.69 9.92 0.67
CA GLY A 28 8.84 9.58 -0.47
C GLY A 28 9.05 8.21 -1.13
N ARG A 29 9.77 7.28 -0.48
CA ARG A 29 10.00 5.89 -0.97
C ARG A 29 9.54 4.80 0.00
N GLY A 30 8.68 5.14 0.97
CA GLY A 30 8.15 4.15 1.92
C GLY A 30 7.26 3.11 1.23
N PRO A 31 7.06 1.93 1.84
CA PRO A 31 6.13 0.93 1.33
C PRO A 31 4.71 1.50 1.28
N VAL A 32 3.90 0.98 0.36
CA VAL A 32 2.48 1.33 0.24
C VAL A 32 1.65 0.08 0.45
N THR A 33 0.74 0.11 1.42
CA THR A 33 -0.23 -0.96 1.64
C THR A 33 -1.57 -0.59 1.01
N VAL A 34 -1.99 -1.39 0.03
CA VAL A 34 -3.30 -1.32 -0.60
C VAL A 34 -4.28 -2.15 0.21
N VAL A 35 -5.39 -1.53 0.61
CA VAL A 35 -6.47 -2.17 1.37
C VAL A 35 -7.65 -2.40 0.42
N TYR A 36 -8.09 -3.64 0.34
CA TYR A 36 -9.17 -4.07 -0.54
C TYR A 36 -10.51 -4.14 0.19
N ALA A 37 -11.61 -4.07 -0.57
CA ALA A 37 -12.96 -4.20 -0.05
C ALA A 37 -13.22 -5.56 0.62
N SER A 38 -12.50 -6.62 0.22
CA SER A 38 -12.53 -7.93 0.89
C SER A 38 -11.92 -7.92 2.30
N GLY A 39 -11.17 -6.87 2.66
CA GLY A 39 -10.33 -6.82 3.86
C GLY A 39 -8.90 -7.36 3.62
N HIS A 40 -8.60 -7.86 2.42
CA HIS A 40 -7.23 -8.23 2.04
C HIS A 40 -6.32 -7.01 2.00
N HIS A 41 -5.03 -7.23 2.26
CA HIS A 41 -4.01 -6.20 2.23
C HIS A 41 -2.83 -6.64 1.36
N GLN A 42 -2.43 -5.80 0.41
CA GLN A 42 -1.23 -6.02 -0.40
C GLN A 42 -0.22 -4.91 -0.14
N THR A 43 0.96 -5.27 0.34
CA THR A 43 2.08 -4.33 0.50
C THR A 43 2.91 -4.29 -0.77
N VAL A 44 3.11 -3.08 -1.29
CA VAL A 44 3.89 -2.80 -2.48
C VAL A 44 5.13 -2.02 -2.08
N GLU A 45 6.28 -2.57 -2.44
CA GLU A 45 7.59 -2.01 -2.14
C GLU A 45 8.38 -1.71 -3.41
N GLY A 46 9.30 -0.76 -3.29
CA GLY A 46 10.15 -0.35 -4.40
C GLY A 46 9.44 0.51 -5.46
N LEU A 47 10.23 1.08 -6.37
CA LEU A 47 9.72 1.97 -7.40
C LEU A 47 9.13 1.20 -8.59
N GLY A 48 8.26 1.88 -9.33
CA GLY A 48 7.69 1.39 -10.58
C GLY A 48 6.30 0.77 -10.43
N ARG A 49 5.77 0.27 -11.56
CA ARG A 49 4.44 -0.33 -11.63
C ARG A 49 4.45 -1.73 -11.06
N ARG A 50 3.43 -2.06 -10.28
CA ARG A 50 3.12 -3.39 -9.76
C ARG A 50 1.65 -3.68 -9.98
N ALA A 51 1.36 -4.92 -10.38
CA ALA A 51 0.00 -5.39 -10.52
C ALA A 51 -0.64 -5.52 -9.12
N LEU A 52 -1.89 -5.09 -9.04
CA LEU A 52 -2.73 -5.30 -7.88
C LEU A 52 -3.42 -6.67 -7.99
N GLU A 53 -3.70 -7.27 -6.85
CA GLU A 53 -4.36 -8.57 -6.79
C GLU A 53 -5.79 -8.46 -7.32
N SER A 54 -6.12 -9.34 -8.27
CA SER A 54 -7.46 -9.44 -8.83
C SER A 54 -8.34 -10.34 -7.97
N GLY A 55 -9.63 -10.03 -7.90
CA GLY A 55 -10.60 -10.86 -7.18
C GLY A 55 -10.90 -10.39 -5.75
N GLU A 56 -10.07 -9.52 -5.19
CA GLU A 56 -10.22 -8.96 -3.83
C GLU A 56 -11.22 -7.78 -3.75
N GLY A 57 -11.95 -7.53 -4.83
CA GLY A 57 -12.83 -6.37 -4.96
C GLY A 57 -12.05 -5.09 -5.34
N GLY A 58 -12.61 -3.93 -4.98
CA GLY A 58 -11.98 -2.63 -5.24
C GLY A 58 -11.09 -2.17 -4.10
N VAL A 59 -10.13 -1.29 -4.40
CA VAL A 59 -9.30 -0.61 -3.42
C VAL A 59 -10.16 0.37 -2.62
N VAL A 60 -10.15 0.25 -1.30
CA VAL A 60 -10.89 1.14 -0.38
C VAL A 60 -9.96 2.08 0.39
N ALA A 61 -8.69 1.73 0.53
CA ALA A 61 -7.69 2.64 1.07
C ALA A 61 -6.30 2.36 0.54
N VAL A 62 -5.46 3.38 0.55
CA VAL A 62 -4.02 3.27 0.36
C VAL A 62 -3.37 3.83 1.62
N ARG A 63 -2.61 3.00 2.32
CA ARG A 63 -1.81 3.40 3.48
C ARG A 63 -0.38 3.59 3.02
N ALA A 64 0.14 4.79 3.21
CA ALA A 64 1.47 5.17 2.81
C ALA A 64 2.01 6.23 3.77
N ASP A 65 3.32 6.29 3.95
CA ASP A 65 3.94 7.36 4.71
C ASP A 65 3.67 8.73 4.09
N SER A 66 3.64 9.77 4.92
CA SER A 66 3.49 11.15 4.46
C SER A 66 4.57 11.49 3.42
N GLY A 67 4.17 11.76 2.18
CA GLY A 67 5.06 12.10 1.08
C GLY A 67 5.38 10.96 0.12
N THR A 68 5.03 9.71 0.43
CA THR A 68 5.13 8.59 -0.52
C THR A 68 4.10 8.76 -1.63
N ARG A 69 4.59 8.90 -2.86
CA ARG A 69 3.78 9.18 -4.05
C ARG A 69 3.39 7.91 -4.78
N TYR A 70 2.15 7.86 -5.24
CA TYR A 70 1.64 6.74 -6.02
C TYR A 70 0.61 7.16 -7.07
N VAL A 71 0.39 6.28 -8.05
CA VAL A 71 -0.72 6.34 -9.01
C VAL A 71 -1.41 4.98 -9.05
N LEU A 72 -2.74 5.00 -9.02
CA LEU A 72 -3.58 3.84 -9.33
C LEU A 72 -4.00 3.88 -10.80
N PHE A 73 -3.88 2.74 -11.46
CA PHE A 73 -4.27 2.55 -12.85
C PHE A 73 -5.38 1.52 -12.97
N ALA A 74 -6.24 1.67 -13.97
CA ALA A 74 -7.34 0.74 -14.22
C ALA A 74 -6.82 -0.66 -14.61
N ASP A 75 -5.77 -0.69 -15.42
CA ASP A 75 -5.24 -1.91 -16.01
C ASP A 75 -4.04 -2.43 -15.22
N ALA A 76 -3.88 -3.76 -15.15
CA ALA A 76 -2.72 -4.38 -14.50
C ALA A 76 -1.42 -4.15 -15.28
N ALA A 77 -1.50 -4.20 -16.61
CA ALA A 77 -0.41 -3.96 -17.53
C ALA A 77 -0.67 -2.69 -18.36
N LEU A 78 0.40 -2.16 -18.96
CA LEU A 78 0.27 -1.07 -19.92
C LEU A 78 -0.45 -1.59 -21.18
N PRO A 79 -1.55 -0.97 -21.62
CA PRO A 79 -2.27 -1.42 -22.79
C PRO A 79 -1.46 -1.23 -24.09
N PRO A 80 -1.72 -2.04 -25.13
CA PRO A 80 -1.16 -1.82 -26.46
C PRO A 80 -1.44 -0.38 -26.93
N GLY A 81 -0.41 0.33 -27.39
CA GLY A 81 -0.53 1.75 -27.76
C GLY A 81 -0.26 2.76 -26.64
N GLY A 82 0.11 2.30 -25.43
CA GLY A 82 0.86 3.09 -24.45
C GLY A 82 0.07 4.11 -23.62
N ARG A 83 -1.26 4.11 -23.68
CA ARG A 83 -2.09 5.02 -22.89
C ARG A 83 -2.72 4.33 -21.70
N ASP A 84 -2.16 4.61 -20.53
CA ASP A 84 -2.66 4.07 -19.28
C ASP A 84 -3.81 4.91 -18.71
N ARG A 85 -4.85 4.27 -18.19
CA ARG A 85 -5.97 4.98 -17.58
C ARG A 85 -5.70 5.19 -16.09
N THR A 86 -5.27 6.39 -15.75
CA THR A 86 -5.10 6.82 -14.35
C THR A 86 -6.46 6.96 -13.68
N LEU A 87 -6.63 6.31 -12.53
CA LEU A 87 -7.83 6.40 -11.70
C LEU A 87 -7.66 7.38 -10.55
N HIS A 88 -6.47 7.38 -9.95
CA HIS A 88 -6.15 8.25 -8.82
C HIS A 88 -4.64 8.46 -8.75
N SER A 89 -4.21 9.64 -8.32
CA SER A 89 -2.82 9.91 -7.97
C SER A 89 -2.78 10.68 -6.65
N GLY A 90 -1.78 10.39 -5.83
CA GLY A 90 -1.73 10.92 -4.47
C GLY A 90 -0.34 10.86 -3.86
N ALA A 91 -0.22 11.48 -2.70
CA ALA A 91 0.95 11.41 -1.83
C ALA A 91 0.49 11.21 -0.38
N GLY A 92 0.94 10.15 0.27
CA GLY A 92 0.46 9.77 1.60
C GLY A 92 -0.86 9.00 1.61
N PRO A 93 -1.48 8.81 2.79
CA PRO A 93 -2.62 7.91 2.91
C PRO A 93 -3.90 8.50 2.28
N VAL A 94 -4.76 7.64 1.75
CA VAL A 94 -6.10 8.00 1.27
C VAL A 94 -7.11 6.90 1.61
N SER A 95 -8.37 7.28 1.76
CA SER A 95 -9.50 6.36 1.84
C SER A 95 -10.57 6.76 0.81
N PHE A 96 -11.20 5.77 0.20
CA PHE A 96 -12.21 5.97 -0.83
C PHE A 96 -13.58 5.59 -0.28
N ALA A 97 -14.56 6.49 -0.42
CA ALA A 97 -15.95 6.19 -0.05
C ALA A 97 -16.58 5.12 -0.94
N THR A 98 -16.07 4.94 -2.16
CA THR A 98 -16.49 3.91 -3.11
C THR A 98 -15.28 3.09 -3.55
N PRO A 99 -15.33 1.75 -3.55
CA PRO A 99 -14.21 0.91 -3.95
C PRO A 99 -13.73 1.23 -5.37
N VAL A 100 -12.43 1.47 -5.53
CA VAL A 100 -11.78 1.79 -6.81
C VAL A 100 -11.28 0.50 -7.47
N ARG A 101 -11.77 0.19 -8.67
CA ARG A 101 -11.29 -0.97 -9.45
C ARG A 101 -9.97 -0.67 -10.13
N ALA A 102 -8.88 -0.73 -9.37
CA ALA A 102 -7.52 -0.56 -9.87
C ALA A 102 -6.88 -1.92 -10.17
N GLY A 103 -6.20 -2.03 -11.31
CA GLY A 103 -5.43 -3.20 -11.71
C GLY A 103 -3.95 -3.07 -11.40
N ALA A 104 -3.43 -1.85 -11.22
CA ALA A 104 -2.04 -1.62 -10.88
C ALA A 104 -1.85 -0.38 -10.01
N ILE A 105 -0.73 -0.35 -9.31
CA ILE A 105 -0.19 0.83 -8.64
C ILE A 105 1.24 1.09 -9.12
N ALA A 106 1.63 2.34 -9.29
CA ALA A 106 3.04 2.70 -9.44
C ALA A 106 3.50 3.60 -8.31
N LEU A 107 4.67 3.29 -7.75
CA LEU A 107 5.34 4.09 -6.72
C LEU A 107 6.48 4.91 -7.33
N GLY A 108 6.62 6.16 -6.91
CA GLY A 108 7.79 6.99 -7.22
C GLY A 108 7.50 8.42 -7.64
N ARG A 109 8.49 9.06 -8.27
CA ARG A 109 8.35 10.42 -8.80
C ARG A 109 7.38 10.38 -9.98
N LEU A 110 6.14 10.79 -9.72
CA LEU A 110 5.17 11.07 -10.77
C LEU A 110 5.78 12.08 -11.74
N PRO A 111 5.67 11.88 -13.06
CA PRO A 111 6.07 12.91 -14.02
C PRO A 111 5.31 14.18 -13.67
N ARG A 112 6.04 15.29 -13.49
CA ARG A 112 5.41 16.60 -13.32
C ARG A 112 4.57 16.83 -14.57
N THR A 113 3.24 16.81 -14.42
CA THR A 113 2.35 17.34 -15.45
C THR A 113 2.80 18.77 -15.68
N HIS A 114 3.44 19.03 -16.83
CA HIS A 114 3.74 20.38 -17.26
C HIS A 114 2.39 21.06 -17.49
N GLY A 115 1.97 21.86 -16.51
CA GLY A 115 0.94 22.86 -16.72
C GLY A 115 1.47 23.84 -17.75
N VAL A 116 0.97 23.72 -18.98
CA VAL A 116 1.06 24.77 -19.97
C VAL A 116 0.16 25.89 -19.44
N ARG A 117 0.79 27.03 -19.11
CA ARG A 117 0.11 28.29 -18.82
C ARG A 117 -0.51 28.86 -20.08
#